data_AF-G9ZJ71-F1
#
_entry.id   AF-G9ZJ71-F1
#
_cell.length_a   1.000
_cell.length_b   1.000
_cell.length_c   1.000
_cell.angle_alpha   90.00
_cell.angle_beta   90.00
_cell.angle_gamma   90.00
#
_symmetry.space_group_name_H-M   'P 1'
#
loop_
_entity.id
_entity.type
_entity.pdbx_description
1 polymer ?
#
loop_
_entity_poly.entity_id
_entity_poly.type
_entity_poly.pdbx_seq_one_letter_code
_entity_poly.pdbx_strand_id
1 'polypeptide(L)'
;MSDLKTNLYNELSRIEEDSLYSMKGHYNASERWRWWYNALGIINVICSVVAGITAFSEIEIAIKIAAIITAIVTGLTTFLECSKKAESHKMSGNSFLKIKNKARYLREVKSKVISDEECDRLVNELLEQKDELNSISLAIPNFAYKKAQTEIENGFADYRIDSKKD
;
A
#
# COMPACT_ATOMS: atom_id res chain seq x y z
N MET A 1 -3.33 -21.26 31.12
CA MET A 1 -2.74 -21.22 29.77
C MET A 1 -1.26 -21.46 29.94
N SER A 2 -0.59 -22.27 29.12
CA SER A 2 0.88 -22.39 29.18
C SER A 2 1.51 -21.02 28.89
N ASP A 3 2.69 -20.74 29.46
CA ASP A 3 3.43 -19.51 29.17
C ASP A 3 3.71 -19.38 27.67
N LEU A 4 4.04 -20.51 27.03
CA LEU A 4 4.26 -20.60 25.58
C LEU A 4 3.03 -20.16 24.79
N LYS A 5 1.85 -20.69 25.09
CA LYS A 5 0.61 -20.33 24.37
C LYS A 5 0.29 -18.85 24.49
N THR A 6 0.50 -18.26 25.66
CA THR A 6 0.28 -16.81 25.87
C THR A 6 1.24 -15.98 25.02
N ASN A 7 2.52 -16.37 24.98
CA ASN A 7 3.53 -15.70 24.16
C ASN A 7 3.21 -15.77 22.67
N LEU A 8 2.78 -16.94 22.17
CA LEU A 8 2.38 -17.10 20.76
C LEU A 8 1.17 -16.24 20.40
N TYR A 9 0.18 -16.13 21.30
CA TYR A 9 -0.98 -15.25 21.08
C TYR A 9 -0.59 -13.78 21.01
N ASN A 10 0.29 -13.33 21.91
CA ASN A 10 0.78 -11.96 21.90
C ASN A 10 1.57 -11.66 20.63
N GLU A 11 2.40 -12.61 20.17
CA GLU A 11 3.19 -12.45 18.96
C GLU A 11 2.31 -12.39 17.71
N LEU A 12 1.29 -13.25 17.60
CA LEU A 12 0.29 -13.15 16.53
C LEU A 12 -0.43 -11.81 16.53
N SER A 13 -0.67 -11.23 17.71
CA SER A 13 -1.27 -9.89 17.82
C SER A 13 -0.35 -8.80 17.26
N ARG A 14 0.95 -8.87 17.58
CA ARG A 14 1.95 -7.94 17.03
C ARG A 14 2.11 -8.09 15.52
N ILE A 15 2.13 -9.32 15.01
CA ILE A 15 2.17 -9.59 13.57
C ILE A 15 0.93 -9.02 12.88
N GLU A 16 -0.26 -9.19 13.45
CA GLU A 16 -1.51 -8.62 12.93
C GLU A 16 -1.44 -7.08 12.87
N GLU A 17 -1.01 -6.44 13.97
CA GLU A 17 -0.89 -4.99 14.09
C GLU A 17 0.15 -4.42 13.11
N ASP A 18 1.38 -4.91 13.13
CA ASP A 18 2.44 -4.47 12.23
C ASP A 18 2.02 -4.60 10.76
N SER A 19 1.39 -5.74 10.42
CA SER A 19 0.93 -5.99 9.06
C SER A 19 -0.22 -5.06 8.67
N LEU A 20 -1.10 -4.68 9.61
CA LEU A 20 -2.16 -3.70 9.39
C LEU A 20 -1.58 -2.31 9.06
N TYR A 21 -0.62 -1.83 9.84
CA TYR A 21 0.04 -0.54 9.61
C TYR A 21 0.78 -0.53 8.27
N SER A 22 1.57 -1.57 7.99
CA SER A 22 2.30 -1.72 6.72
C SER A 22 1.34 -1.79 5.53
N MET A 23 0.30 -2.63 5.60
CA MET A 23 -0.74 -2.73 4.56
C MET A 23 -1.34 -1.37 4.24
N LYS A 24 -1.80 -0.64 5.27
CA LYS A 24 -2.50 0.62 5.06
C LYS A 24 -1.56 1.72 4.58
N GLY A 25 -0.32 1.76 5.09
CA GLY A 25 0.72 2.66 4.59
C GLY A 25 1.03 2.44 3.12
N HIS A 26 1.15 1.18 2.69
CA HIS A 26 1.32 0.82 1.29
C HIS A 26 0.12 1.23 0.42
N TYR A 27 -1.11 1.00 0.86
CA TYR A 27 -2.29 1.46 0.10
C TYR A 27 -2.34 2.98 -0.04
N ASN A 28 -2.07 3.72 1.04
CA ASN A 28 -2.02 5.19 1.00
C ASN A 28 -0.92 5.70 0.05
N ALA A 29 0.25 5.06 0.02
CA ALA A 29 1.31 5.38 -0.93
C ALA A 29 0.90 5.05 -2.38
N SER A 30 0.28 3.90 -2.61
CA SER A 30 -0.22 3.48 -3.92
C SER A 30 -1.23 4.49 -4.49
N GLU A 31 -2.21 4.90 -3.68
CA GLU A 31 -3.20 5.91 -4.09
C GLU A 31 -2.55 7.23 -4.48
N ARG A 32 -1.54 7.68 -3.73
CA ARG A 32 -0.82 8.92 -4.02
C ARG A 32 -0.07 8.85 -5.36
N TRP A 33 0.62 7.75 -5.62
CA TRP A 33 1.33 7.56 -6.89
C TRP A 33 0.37 7.41 -8.08
N ARG A 34 -0.76 6.72 -7.88
CA ARG A 34 -1.81 6.61 -8.89
C ARG A 34 -2.42 7.97 -9.23
N TRP A 35 -2.64 8.82 -8.23
CA TRP A 35 -3.09 10.19 -8.45
C TRP A 35 -2.10 10.99 -9.31
N TRP A 36 -0.80 10.92 -9.00
CA TRP A 36 0.24 11.59 -9.79
C TRP A 36 0.32 11.07 -11.22
N TYR A 37 0.25 9.76 -11.41
CA TYR A 37 0.24 9.15 -12.74
C TYR A 37 -0.93 9.68 -13.58
N ASN A 38 -2.14 9.72 -13.01
CA ASN A 38 -3.33 10.22 -13.69
C ASN A 38 -3.22 11.73 -13.97
N ALA A 39 -2.73 12.52 -13.01
CA ALA A 39 -2.58 13.97 -13.18
C ALA A 39 -1.62 14.31 -14.33
N LEU A 40 -0.44 13.67 -14.37
CA LEU A 40 0.52 13.84 -15.45
C LEU A 40 -0.05 13.38 -16.79
N GLY A 41 -0.76 12.24 -16.81
CA GLY A 41 -1.43 11.73 -18.01
C GLY A 41 -2.45 12.72 -18.58
N ILE A 42 -3.30 13.30 -17.73
CA ILE A 42 -4.30 14.31 -18.13
C ILE A 42 -3.62 15.55 -18.70
N ILE A 43 -2.59 16.08 -18.03
CA ILE A 43 -1.83 17.23 -18.53
C ILE A 43 -1.22 16.91 -19.90
N ASN A 44 -0.66 15.72 -20.06
CA ASN A 44 -0.05 15.30 -21.33
C ASN A 44 -1.07 15.25 -22.47
N VAL A 45 -2.27 14.70 -22.22
CA VAL A 45 -3.37 14.67 -23.20
C VAL A 45 -3.79 16.08 -23.60
N ILE A 46 -3.98 16.98 -22.63
CA ILE A 46 -4.37 18.38 -22.91
C ILE A 46 -3.30 19.07 -23.77
N CYS A 47 -2.03 18.96 -23.40
CA CYS A 47 -0.95 19.61 -24.14
C CYS A 47 -0.81 19.04 -25.55
N SER A 48 -0.99 17.73 -25.71
CA SER A 48 -0.96 17.06 -27.03
C SER A 48 -2.11 17.55 -27.93
N VAL A 49 -3.32 17.70 -27.38
CA VAL A 49 -4.47 18.24 -28.12
C VAL A 49 -4.22 19.70 -28.52
N VAL A 50 -3.72 20.54 -27.62
CA VAL A 50 -3.38 21.95 -27.93
C VAL A 50 -2.30 22.03 -29.01
N ALA A 51 -1.23 21.24 -28.90
CA ALA A 51 -0.18 21.18 -29.91
C ALA A 51 -0.74 20.73 -31.28
N GLY A 52 -1.63 19.73 -31.30
CA GLY A 52 -2.29 19.27 -32.51
C GLY A 52 -3.18 20.33 -33.18
N ILE A 53 -3.99 21.06 -32.40
CA ILE A 53 -4.83 22.15 -32.93
C ILE A 53 -3.97 23.31 -33.43
N THR A 54 -2.97 23.71 -32.66
CA THR A 54 -2.14 24.88 -32.97
C THR A 54 -1.20 24.64 -34.15
N ALA A 55 -0.88 23.39 -34.48
CA ALA A 55 -0.13 23.03 -35.70
C ALA A 55 -0.80 23.51 -37.00
N PHE A 56 -2.11 23.78 -36.98
CA PHE A 56 -2.87 24.33 -38.11
C PHE A 56 -3.17 25.83 -37.96
N SER A 57 -2.60 26.50 -36.95
CA SER A 57 -2.80 27.93 -36.64
C SER A 57 -1.50 28.73 -36.80
N GLU A 58 -1.60 30.04 -37.03
CA GLU A 58 -0.43 30.93 -37.09
C GLU A 58 0.13 31.33 -35.69
N ILE A 59 -0.35 30.70 -34.59
CA ILE A 59 0.01 31.09 -33.21
C ILE A 59 1.28 30.36 -32.75
N GLU A 60 2.43 30.79 -33.29
CA GLU A 60 3.73 30.12 -33.14
C GLU A 60 4.21 29.99 -31.67
N ILE A 61 3.91 30.97 -30.82
CA ILE A 61 4.33 30.99 -29.41
C ILE A 61 3.61 29.90 -28.60
N ALA A 62 2.31 29.68 -28.88
CA ALA A 62 1.52 28.66 -28.18
C ALA A 62 2.02 27.25 -28.50
N ILE A 63 2.41 27.00 -29.76
CA ILE A 63 3.01 25.73 -30.20
C ILE A 63 4.30 25.44 -29.42
N LYS A 64 5.20 26.42 -29.34
CA LYS A 64 6.50 26.28 -28.66
C LYS A 64 6.33 25.96 -27.17
N ILE A 65 5.42 26.66 -26.49
CA ILE A 65 5.14 26.42 -25.06
C ILE A 65 4.51 25.04 -24.85
N ALA A 66 3.52 24.64 -25.65
CA ALA A 66 2.86 23.34 -25.53
C ALA A 66 3.83 22.18 -25.77
N ALA A 67 4.75 22.31 -26.73
CA ALA A 67 5.78 21.32 -27.01
C ALA A 67 6.75 21.14 -25.83
N ILE A 68 7.22 22.24 -25.22
CA ILE A 68 8.10 22.20 -24.04
C ILE A 68 7.40 21.53 -22.86
N ILE A 69 6.14 21.91 -22.58
CA ILE A 69 5.37 21.30 -21.47
C ILE A 69 5.16 19.80 -21.73
N THR A 70 4.79 19.40 -22.94
CA THR A 70 4.63 17.99 -23.33
C THR A 70 5.93 17.20 -23.09
N ALA A 71 7.07 17.75 -23.51
CA ALA A 71 8.37 17.10 -23.32
C ALA A 71 8.73 16.96 -21.83
N ILE A 72 8.50 17.99 -21.01
CA ILE A 72 8.72 17.95 -19.56
C ILE A 72 7.83 16.88 -18.92
N VAL A 73 6.53 16.87 -19.22
CA VAL A 73 5.57 15.93 -18.64
C VAL A 73 5.88 14.50 -19.04
N THR A 74 6.25 14.28 -20.30
CA THR A 74 6.67 12.96 -20.80
C THR A 74 7.94 12.50 -20.08
N GLY A 75 8.94 13.37 -19.95
CA GLY A 75 10.18 13.07 -19.23
C GLY A 75 9.93 12.75 -17.75
N LEU A 76 9.11 13.54 -17.06
CA LEU A 76 8.72 13.29 -15.66
C LEU A 76 7.96 11.99 -15.50
N THR A 77 7.04 11.66 -16.41
CA THR A 77 6.26 10.42 -16.33
C THR A 77 7.16 9.19 -16.41
N THR A 78 8.13 9.20 -17.33
CA THR A 78 9.12 8.13 -17.49
C THR A 78 10.09 8.07 -16.30
N PHE A 79 10.63 9.21 -15.88
CA PHE A 79 11.61 9.28 -14.79
C PHE A 79 11.02 8.88 -13.43
N LEU A 80 9.80 9.32 -13.12
CA LEU A 80 9.19 9.07 -11.82
C LEU A 80 8.64 7.65 -11.69
N GLU A 81 8.38 6.96 -12.81
CA GLU A 81 7.77 5.63 -12.87
C GLU A 81 6.50 5.50 -11.98
N CYS A 82 5.65 6.54 -11.96
CA CYS A 82 4.53 6.64 -11.02
C CYS A 82 3.61 5.41 -11.03
N SER A 83 3.28 4.88 -12.21
CA SER A 83 2.41 3.70 -12.37
C SER A 83 3.04 2.45 -11.72
N LYS A 84 4.33 2.22 -11.95
CA LYS A 84 5.08 1.09 -11.38
C LYS A 84 5.19 1.18 -9.86
N LYS A 85 5.45 2.38 -9.31
CA LYS A 85 5.43 2.61 -7.86
C LYS A 85 4.05 2.38 -7.26
N ALA A 86 2.99 2.87 -7.93
CA ALA A 86 1.62 2.65 -7.49
C ALA A 86 1.28 1.16 -7.40
N GLU A 87 1.61 0.38 -8.43
CA GLU A 87 1.35 -1.06 -8.45
C GLU A 87 2.24 -1.81 -7.44
N SER A 88 3.52 -1.47 -7.34
CA SER A 88 4.43 -2.07 -6.35
C SER A 88 3.90 -1.90 -4.92
N HIS A 89 3.53 -0.67 -4.53
CA HIS A 89 2.92 -0.47 -3.21
C HIS A 89 1.59 -1.21 -3.06
N LYS A 90 0.73 -1.27 -4.09
CA LYS A 90 -0.53 -2.02 -4.04
C LYS A 90 -0.29 -3.52 -3.81
N MET A 91 0.69 -4.10 -4.50
CA MET A 91 1.05 -5.51 -4.33
C MET A 91 1.58 -5.79 -2.92
N SER A 92 2.50 -4.97 -2.41
CA SER A 92 2.97 -5.09 -1.01
C SER A 92 1.82 -4.97 -0.02
N GLY A 93 0.91 -4.00 -0.21
CA GLY A 93 -0.28 -3.83 0.62
C GLY A 93 -1.17 -5.09 0.63
N ASN A 94 -1.42 -5.69 -0.53
CA ASN A 94 -2.17 -6.95 -0.64
C ASN A 94 -1.48 -8.12 0.09
N SER A 95 -0.15 -8.19 0.05
CA SER A 95 0.61 -9.23 0.74
C SER A 95 0.56 -9.05 2.26
N PHE A 96 0.72 -7.82 2.77
CA PHE A 96 0.54 -7.55 4.20
C PHE A 96 -0.90 -7.81 4.67
N LEU A 97 -1.91 -7.50 3.85
CA LEU A 97 -3.31 -7.84 4.15
C LEU A 97 -3.48 -9.35 4.36
N LYS A 98 -2.83 -10.18 3.52
CA LYS A 98 -2.87 -11.64 3.67
C LYS A 98 -2.23 -12.07 4.98
N ILE A 99 -1.07 -11.52 5.34
CA ILE A 99 -0.37 -11.83 6.60
C ILE A 99 -1.24 -11.44 7.80
N LYS A 100 -1.78 -10.20 7.82
CA LYS A 100 -2.72 -9.72 8.85
C LYS A 100 -3.88 -10.69 9.05
N ASN A 101 -4.55 -11.07 7.96
CA ASN A 101 -5.72 -11.94 8.03
C ASN A 101 -5.36 -13.36 8.49
N LYS A 102 -4.22 -13.91 8.05
CA LYS A 102 -3.72 -15.20 8.52
C LYS A 102 -3.38 -15.16 10.01
N ALA A 103 -2.69 -14.11 10.48
CA ALA A 103 -2.34 -13.94 11.88
C ALA A 103 -3.60 -13.88 12.77
N ARG A 104 -4.60 -13.06 12.39
CA ARG A 104 -5.90 -13.00 13.08
C ARG A 104 -6.58 -14.37 13.12
N TYR A 105 -6.71 -15.03 11.98
CA TYR A 105 -7.36 -16.35 11.91
C TYR A 105 -6.63 -17.40 12.75
N LEU A 106 -5.29 -17.37 12.73
CA LEU A 106 -4.47 -18.26 13.53
C LEU A 106 -4.69 -18.02 15.03
N ARG A 107 -4.67 -16.76 15.47
CA ARG A 107 -4.92 -16.37 16.87
C ARG A 107 -6.32 -16.74 17.33
N GLU A 108 -7.34 -16.31 16.58
CA GLU A 108 -8.74 -16.38 17.04
C GLU A 108 -9.39 -17.76 16.88
N VAL A 109 -8.95 -18.55 15.89
CA VAL A 109 -9.65 -19.78 15.50
C VAL A 109 -8.70 -20.97 15.51
N LYS A 110 -7.66 -20.95 14.68
CA LYS A 110 -6.87 -22.16 14.40
C LYS A 110 -6.09 -22.65 15.63
N SER A 111 -5.53 -21.74 16.44
CA SER A 111 -4.79 -22.05 17.69
C SER A 111 -5.61 -22.80 18.75
N LYS A 112 -6.94 -22.86 18.61
CA LYS A 112 -7.83 -23.61 19.51
C LYS A 112 -7.93 -25.10 19.16
N VAL A 113 -7.51 -25.48 17.95
CA VAL A 113 -7.68 -26.83 17.40
C VAL A 113 -6.36 -27.49 16.96
N ILE A 114 -5.23 -26.83 17.23
CA ILE A 114 -3.87 -27.34 16.95
C ILE A 114 -3.04 -27.38 18.24
N SER A 115 -1.92 -28.10 18.22
CA SER A 115 -0.98 -28.10 19.34
C SER A 115 -0.18 -26.78 19.41
N ASP A 116 0.44 -26.52 20.55
CA ASP A 116 1.28 -25.33 20.74
C ASP A 116 2.51 -25.37 19.81
N GLU A 117 3.08 -26.55 19.53
CA GLU A 117 4.22 -26.73 18.61
C GLU A 117 3.84 -26.42 17.16
N GLU A 118 2.67 -26.88 16.71
CA GLU A 118 2.18 -26.56 15.36
C GLU A 118 1.83 -25.06 15.24
N CYS A 119 1.36 -24.45 16.32
CA CYS A 119 1.11 -23.01 16.34
C CYS A 119 2.43 -22.21 16.23
N ASP A 120 3.46 -22.60 16.97
CA ASP A 120 4.80 -21.99 16.91
C ASP A 120 5.38 -22.06 15.49
N ARG A 121 5.29 -23.25 14.85
CA ARG A 121 5.70 -23.44 13.46
C ARG A 121 5.02 -22.46 12.50
N LEU A 122 3.70 -22.29 12.62
CA LEU A 122 2.93 -21.37 11.77
C LEU A 122 3.20 -19.89 12.09
N VAL A 123 3.55 -19.54 13.33
CA VAL A 123 4.00 -18.18 13.69
C VAL A 123 5.33 -17.89 12.98
N ASN A 124 6.29 -18.81 13.05
CA ASN A 124 7.59 -18.67 12.38
C ASN A 124 7.42 -18.51 10.86
N GLU A 125 6.53 -19.28 10.21
CA GLU A 125 6.22 -19.10 8.79
C GLU A 125 5.67 -17.69 8.46
N LEU A 126 4.85 -17.10 9.34
CA LEU A 126 4.33 -15.74 9.14
C LEU A 126 5.41 -14.69 9.32
N LEU A 127 6.34 -14.88 10.27
CA LEU A 127 7.49 -13.99 10.47
C LEU A 127 8.42 -14.02 9.25
N GLU A 128 8.75 -15.20 8.74
CA GLU A 128 9.56 -15.36 7.53
C GLU A 128 8.91 -14.68 6.31
N GLN A 129 7.61 -14.89 6.10
CA GLN A 129 6.85 -14.21 5.04
C GLN A 129 6.86 -12.68 5.19
N LYS A 130 6.77 -12.18 6.43
CA LYS A 130 6.80 -10.74 6.73
C LYS A 130 8.19 -10.17 6.46
N ASP A 131 9.24 -10.85 6.86
CA ASP A 131 10.63 -10.40 6.67
C ASP A 131 11.04 -10.41 5.19
N GLU A 132 10.67 -11.46 4.46
CA GLU A 132 10.83 -11.50 3.00
C GLU A 132 10.10 -10.32 2.36
N LEU A 133 8.83 -10.10 2.71
CA LEU A 133 8.04 -9.01 2.16
C LEU A 133 8.61 -7.63 2.49
N ASN A 134 9.12 -7.43 3.71
CA ASN A 134 9.82 -6.20 4.11
C ASN A 134 11.07 -5.95 3.26
N SER A 135 11.83 -7.01 2.93
CA SER A 135 13.07 -6.89 2.15
C SER A 135 12.85 -6.47 0.69
N ILE A 136 11.71 -6.85 0.10
CA ILE A 136 11.40 -6.58 -1.31
C ILE A 136 10.49 -5.37 -1.53
N SER A 137 9.83 -4.88 -0.47
CA SER A 137 8.85 -3.80 -0.57
C SER A 137 9.52 -2.44 -0.68
N LEU A 138 8.90 -1.54 -1.44
CA LEU A 138 9.29 -0.12 -1.42
C LEU A 138 9.05 0.47 -0.03
N ALA A 139 9.97 1.30 0.44
CA ALA A 139 9.81 2.01 1.71
C ALA A 139 8.52 2.84 1.72
N ILE A 140 7.76 2.74 2.81
CA ILE A 140 6.53 3.52 3.01
C ILE A 140 6.93 4.98 3.29
N PRO A 141 6.48 5.97 2.49
CA PRO A 141 6.77 7.36 2.75
C PRO A 141 6.10 7.85 4.05
N ASN A 142 6.75 8.79 4.76
CA ASN A 142 6.25 9.34 6.04
C ASN A 142 4.81 9.83 6.01
N PHE A 143 4.37 10.48 4.92
CA PHE A 143 2.98 10.95 4.81
C PHE A 143 1.99 9.78 4.81
N ALA A 144 2.35 8.67 4.16
CA ALA A 144 1.49 7.50 4.02
C ALA A 144 1.43 6.72 5.33
N TYR A 145 2.55 6.62 6.04
CA TYR A 145 2.62 6.08 7.39
C TYR A 145 1.74 6.88 8.38
N LYS A 146 1.92 8.21 8.45
CA LYS A 146 1.11 9.05 9.35
C LYS A 146 -0.37 8.97 9.03
N LYS A 147 -0.74 9.00 7.74
CA LYS A 147 -2.14 8.84 7.33
C LYS A 147 -2.70 7.48 7.76
N ALA A 148 -1.93 6.40 7.58
CA ALA A 148 -2.32 5.06 7.99
C ALA A 148 -2.54 4.98 9.51
N GLN A 149 -1.61 5.54 10.30
CA GLN A 149 -1.73 5.63 11.75
C GLN A 149 -3.04 6.32 12.15
N THR A 150 -3.29 7.53 11.62
CA THR A 150 -4.53 8.26 11.92
C THR A 150 -5.78 7.49 11.51
N GLU A 151 -5.80 6.83 10.35
CA GLU A 151 -6.98 6.05 9.93
C GLU A 151 -7.21 4.82 10.83
N ILE A 152 -6.14 4.16 11.26
CA ILE A 152 -6.22 3.00 12.17
C ILE A 152 -6.70 3.42 13.55
N GLU A 153 -6.15 4.50 14.11
CA GLU A 153 -6.59 5.09 15.39
C GLU A 153 -8.07 5.53 15.35
N ASN A 154 -8.59 5.90 14.17
CA ASN A 154 -9.99 6.22 13.94
C ASN A 154 -10.89 4.99 13.65
N GLY A 155 -10.37 3.78 13.83
CA GLY A 155 -11.15 2.54 13.74
C GLY A 155 -11.26 1.94 12.34
N PHE A 156 -10.34 2.25 11.41
CA PHE A 156 -10.34 1.67 10.05
C PHE A 156 -10.40 0.13 10.03
N ALA A 157 -9.76 -0.52 11.02
CA ALA A 157 -9.68 -1.99 11.10
C ALA A 157 -10.66 -2.60 12.13
N ASP A 158 -11.49 -1.78 12.76
CA ASP A 158 -12.41 -2.23 13.80
C ASP A 158 -13.63 -2.90 13.17
N TYR A 159 -13.96 -4.08 13.66
CA TYR A 159 -15.15 -4.78 13.20
C TYR A 159 -16.33 -4.45 14.08
N ARG A 160 -17.42 -3.97 13.47
CA ARG A 160 -18.70 -3.69 14.15
C ARG A 160 -19.32 -4.89 14.88
N ILE A 161 -18.89 -6.12 14.56
CA ILE A 161 -19.36 -7.31 15.27
C ILE A 161 -18.62 -7.52 16.59
N ASP A 162 -17.38 -7.04 16.69
CA ASP A 162 -16.55 -7.17 17.89
C ASP A 162 -16.96 -6.14 18.96
N SER A 163 -17.57 -5.02 18.56
CA SER A 163 -18.13 -3.99 19.45
C SER A 163 -19.55 -4.25 19.97
N LYS A 164 -20.20 -5.35 19.56
CA LYS A 164 -21.57 -5.70 19.97
C LYS A 164 -21.64 -6.76 21.08
N LYS A 165 -20.50 -7.08 21.72
CA LYS A 165 -20.39 -8.16 22.71
C LYS A 165 -20.66 -7.73 24.16
N ASP A 166 -21.31 -6.58 24.35
CA ASP A 166 -21.78 -6.12 25.65
C ASP A 166 -23.21 -6.62 25.94
#